data_AF-A0A0F6QYW2-F1
#
_entry.id   AF-A0A0F6QYW2-F1
#
_cell.length_a   1.000
_cell.length_b   1.000
_cell.length_c   1.000
_cell.angle_alpha   90.00
_cell.angle_beta   90.00
_cell.angle_gamma   90.00
#
_symmetry.space_group_name_H-M   'P 1'
#
loop_
_entity.id
_entity.type
_entity.pdbx_description
1 polymer ?
#
loop_
_entity_poly.entity_id
_entity_poly.type
_entity_poly.pdbx_seq_one_letter_code
_entity_poly.pdbx_strand_id
1 'polypeptide(L)'
;MTDSSDPFAPEPSSNVLTRMRLAADHHRIEYIDGGNGQLILPHFPAGETRAFLDPENPHFLRFYTIHRGVLGFSDLPALNDFVNDWNFNCLSPTAILDYSSPDEVTVCGRTTVPLQPELSDAQLSGALLSSVTNADTFLEQLALKFPETLTATKPNWDIDTHEEELTPERIAEFLPSIGIEKLHLSDEGPIYAWVNDVFFSFYVENGPTLNIKGHWQPELPPQDFTRVFLICNDWNRTHHAGTAYCSPDEDEVQVKIDYPVNAVAGLSDTQLRVALGLGMKTILHGIDDIALETLGTSPVWWP
;
A
#
# COMPACT_ATOMS: atom_id res chain seq x y z
N MET A 1 -42.24 1.82 -24.52
CA MET A 1 -41.89 3.14 -23.97
C MET A 1 -40.40 3.12 -23.78
N THR A 2 -39.74 3.87 -24.64
CA THR A 2 -38.30 4.02 -24.79
C THR A 2 -37.74 4.87 -23.66
N ASP A 3 -36.62 4.38 -23.12
CA ASP A 3 -35.38 5.13 -22.86
C ASP A 3 -35.40 6.28 -21.83
N SER A 4 -34.61 6.09 -20.77
CA SER A 4 -33.89 7.18 -20.11
C SER A 4 -32.59 6.64 -19.50
N SER A 5 -31.71 6.06 -20.32
CA SER A 5 -30.29 6.15 -20.03
C SER A 5 -29.84 7.56 -20.39
N ASP A 6 -29.57 8.39 -19.40
CA ASP A 6 -28.96 9.71 -19.59
C ASP A 6 -27.52 9.52 -20.11
N PRO A 7 -27.19 9.93 -21.34
CA PRO A 7 -25.86 9.77 -21.92
C PRO A 7 -24.83 10.74 -21.34
N PHE A 8 -25.19 11.56 -20.34
CA PHE A 8 -24.32 12.51 -19.65
C PHE A 8 -24.19 12.27 -18.15
N ALA A 9 -24.62 11.12 -17.62
CA ALA A 9 -24.16 10.70 -16.29
C ALA A 9 -22.62 10.63 -16.35
N PRO A 10 -21.87 11.49 -15.63
CA PRO A 10 -20.42 11.45 -15.68
C PRO A 10 -19.99 10.05 -15.25
N GLU A 11 -19.20 9.38 -16.09
CA GLU A 11 -18.61 8.11 -15.70
C GLU A 11 -17.94 8.30 -14.32
N PRO A 12 -18.14 7.38 -13.37
CA PRO A 12 -17.61 7.51 -12.01
C PRO A 12 -16.09 7.76 -11.99
N SER A 13 -15.39 7.41 -13.07
CA SER A 13 -13.97 7.66 -13.32
C SER A 13 -13.60 9.14 -13.51
N SER A 14 -14.42 9.94 -14.20
CA SER A 14 -14.12 11.35 -14.50
C SER A 14 -14.23 12.26 -13.27
N ASN A 15 -14.99 11.85 -12.25
CA ASN A 15 -15.24 12.67 -11.06
C ASN A 15 -14.06 12.60 -10.08
N VAL A 16 -13.48 11.42 -9.85
CA VAL A 16 -12.41 11.23 -8.86
C VAL A 16 -11.17 12.06 -9.18
N LEU A 17 -10.65 11.98 -10.41
CA LEU A 17 -9.46 12.74 -10.80
C LEU A 17 -9.71 14.26 -10.83
N THR A 18 -10.93 14.69 -11.15
CA THR A 18 -11.33 16.10 -11.06
C THR A 18 -11.28 16.57 -9.61
N ARG A 19 -11.84 15.79 -8.69
CA ARG A 19 -11.78 16.06 -7.24
C ARG A 19 -10.34 16.06 -6.71
N MET A 20 -9.48 15.18 -7.23
CA MET A 20 -8.05 15.18 -6.88
C MET A 20 -7.32 16.45 -7.34
N ARG A 21 -7.63 16.97 -8.54
CA ARG A 21 -7.07 18.26 -8.99
C ARG A 21 -7.49 19.39 -8.08
N LEU A 22 -8.76 19.44 -7.68
CA LEU A 22 -9.27 20.41 -6.71
C LEU A 22 -8.57 20.28 -5.36
N ALA A 23 -8.33 19.06 -4.88
CA ALA A 23 -7.57 18.82 -3.66
C ALA A 23 -6.10 19.28 -3.81
N ALA A 24 -5.45 19.00 -4.94
CA ALA A 24 -4.10 19.45 -5.24
C ALA A 24 -4.01 21.00 -5.26
N ASP A 25 -4.94 21.67 -5.92
CA ASP A 25 -5.05 23.13 -5.96
C ASP A 25 -5.23 23.70 -4.55
N HIS A 26 -6.12 23.10 -3.74
CA HIS A 26 -6.37 23.52 -2.36
C HIS A 26 -5.11 23.42 -1.49
N HIS A 27 -4.35 22.33 -1.63
CA HIS A 27 -3.11 22.09 -0.88
C HIS A 27 -1.86 22.67 -1.53
N ARG A 28 -2.00 23.40 -2.65
CA ARG A 28 -0.89 23.98 -3.43
C ARG A 28 0.15 22.93 -3.86
N ILE A 29 -0.31 21.72 -4.15
CA ILE A 29 0.51 20.66 -4.72
C ILE A 29 0.63 20.92 -6.22
N GLU A 30 1.85 21.07 -6.72
CA GLU A 30 2.09 21.19 -8.16
C GLU A 30 1.69 19.91 -8.89
N TYR A 31 1.02 20.05 -10.02
CA TYR A 31 0.68 18.93 -10.88
C TYR A 31 0.69 19.32 -12.35
N ILE A 32 0.81 18.29 -13.20
CA ILE A 32 0.68 18.38 -14.65
C ILE A 32 -0.44 17.44 -15.08
N ASP A 33 -1.35 17.90 -15.94
CA ASP A 33 -2.30 17.01 -16.59
C ASP A 33 -1.56 16.17 -17.64
N GLY A 34 -1.42 14.87 -17.37
CA GLY A 34 -0.72 13.94 -18.26
C GLY A 34 -1.54 13.55 -19.49
N GLY A 35 -2.81 13.96 -19.56
CA GLY A 35 -3.77 13.42 -20.52
C GLY A 35 -4.21 12.00 -20.16
N ASN A 36 -5.19 11.45 -20.90
CA ASN A 36 -5.69 10.07 -20.74
C ASN A 36 -6.13 9.69 -19.31
N GLY A 37 -6.61 10.66 -18.51
CA GLY A 37 -7.05 10.38 -17.14
C GLY A 37 -5.89 10.13 -16.17
N GLN A 38 -4.79 10.86 -16.32
CA GLN A 38 -3.65 10.80 -15.41
C GLN A 38 -3.27 12.19 -14.89
N LEU A 39 -2.88 12.25 -13.62
CA LEU A 39 -2.29 13.40 -12.96
C LEU A 39 -0.82 13.10 -12.65
N ILE A 40 0.10 13.97 -13.05
CA ILE A 40 1.54 13.82 -12.77
C ILE A 40 1.92 14.81 -11.68
N LEU A 41 2.50 14.30 -10.60
CA LEU A 41 2.91 15.00 -9.39
C LEU A 41 4.45 14.99 -9.37
N PRO A 42 5.12 16.07 -9.79
CA PRO A 42 6.58 16.09 -9.88
C PRO A 42 7.21 16.16 -8.49
N HIS A 43 8.25 15.35 -8.27
CA HIS A 43 9.10 15.36 -7.07
C HIS A 43 10.49 15.84 -7.47
N PHE A 44 10.61 17.04 -8.05
CA PHE A 44 11.86 17.50 -8.62
C PHE A 44 12.94 17.70 -7.55
N PRO A 45 14.19 17.23 -7.78
CA PRO A 45 14.71 16.53 -8.97
C PRO A 45 14.61 14.99 -8.90
N ALA A 46 14.15 14.44 -7.78
CA ALA A 46 14.25 13.02 -7.43
C ALA A 46 13.36 12.09 -8.27
N GLY A 47 12.20 12.55 -8.74
CA GLY A 47 11.26 11.66 -9.42
C GLY A 47 9.93 12.31 -9.79
N GLU A 48 8.93 11.47 -10.02
CA GLU A 48 7.53 11.86 -10.21
C GLU A 48 6.59 10.75 -9.71
N THR A 49 5.41 11.15 -9.26
CA THR A 49 4.30 10.25 -8.94
C THR A 49 3.17 10.45 -9.93
N ARG A 50 2.65 9.36 -10.47
CA ARG A 50 1.53 9.38 -11.41
C ARG A 50 0.29 8.86 -10.71
N ALA A 51 -0.74 9.69 -10.60
CA ALA A 51 -2.03 9.30 -10.08
C ALA A 51 -3.02 9.00 -11.21
N PHE A 52 -3.65 7.83 -11.18
CA PHE A 52 -4.61 7.39 -12.20
C PHE A 52 -5.53 6.30 -11.62
N LEU A 53 -6.70 6.13 -12.23
CA LEU A 53 -7.56 5.00 -11.91
C LEU A 53 -6.96 3.73 -12.50
N ASP A 54 -6.96 2.68 -11.70
CA ASP A 54 -6.52 1.36 -12.11
C ASP A 54 -7.28 0.89 -13.37
N PRO A 55 -6.58 0.63 -14.49
CA PRO A 55 -7.22 0.24 -15.75
C PRO A 55 -7.93 -1.11 -15.69
N GLU A 56 -7.46 -2.02 -14.83
CA GLU A 56 -8.01 -3.36 -14.67
C GLU A 56 -9.13 -3.40 -13.64
N ASN A 57 -9.09 -2.48 -12.67
CA ASN A 57 -10.11 -2.36 -11.64
C ASN A 57 -10.38 -0.89 -11.26
N PRO A 58 -11.36 -0.21 -11.89
CA PRO A 58 -11.59 1.22 -11.71
C PRO A 58 -12.09 1.62 -10.31
N HIS A 59 -12.24 0.66 -9.38
CA HIS A 59 -12.47 0.91 -7.96
C HIS A 59 -11.20 1.18 -7.16
N PHE A 60 -10.03 1.26 -7.81
CA PHE A 60 -8.78 1.62 -7.18
C PHE A 60 -8.17 2.86 -7.81
N LEU A 61 -7.75 3.79 -6.97
CA LEU A 61 -6.87 4.88 -7.35
C LEU A 61 -5.43 4.46 -7.09
N ARG A 62 -4.57 4.55 -8.11
CA ARG A 62 -3.15 4.20 -8.02
C ARG A 62 -2.31 5.46 -8.05
N PHE A 63 -1.32 5.51 -7.17
CA PHE A 63 -0.19 6.42 -7.21
C PHE A 63 1.06 5.60 -7.52
N TYR A 64 1.69 5.89 -8.64
CA TYR A 64 2.87 5.19 -9.11
C TYR A 64 4.07 6.12 -9.17
N THR A 65 5.00 5.95 -8.24
CA THR A 65 6.18 6.77 -8.03
C THR A 65 7.38 6.14 -8.74
N ILE A 66 8.08 6.94 -9.54
CA ILE A 66 9.27 6.53 -10.28
C ILE A 66 10.40 7.53 -9.97
N HIS A 67 11.59 7.02 -9.68
CA HIS A 67 12.78 7.84 -9.48
C HIS A 67 13.35 8.33 -10.83
N ARG A 68 14.19 9.37 -10.77
CA ARG A 68 15.03 9.82 -11.88
C ARG A 68 16.50 9.44 -11.63
N GLY A 69 17.14 8.91 -12.66
CA GLY A 69 18.49 8.35 -12.60
C GLY A 69 18.48 6.87 -12.99
N VAL A 70 19.66 6.27 -13.09
CA VAL A 70 19.84 4.90 -13.59
C VAL A 70 20.45 4.05 -12.48
N LEU A 71 19.84 2.90 -12.21
CA LEU A 71 20.36 1.89 -11.27
C LEU A 71 20.78 0.65 -12.07
N GLY A 72 21.93 0.09 -11.71
CA GLY A 72 22.52 -1.03 -12.43
C GLY A 72 22.26 -2.38 -11.76
N PHE A 73 22.48 -3.47 -12.50
CA PHE A 73 22.42 -4.82 -11.95
C PHE A 73 23.48 -5.08 -10.86
N SER A 74 24.55 -4.29 -10.80
CA SER A 74 25.54 -4.34 -9.71
C SER A 74 24.96 -3.96 -8.35
N ASP A 75 23.87 -3.19 -8.34
CA ASP A 75 23.24 -2.68 -7.12
C ASP A 75 22.20 -3.64 -6.54
N LEU A 76 21.90 -4.74 -7.24
CA LEU A 76 20.81 -5.67 -6.91
C LEU A 76 20.77 -6.15 -5.46
N PRO A 77 21.87 -6.61 -4.84
CA PRO A 77 21.81 -7.04 -3.44
C PRO A 77 21.36 -5.90 -2.51
N ALA A 78 21.91 -4.70 -2.69
CA ALA A 78 21.56 -3.54 -1.88
C ALA A 78 20.14 -3.03 -2.18
N LEU A 79 19.66 -3.19 -3.41
CA LEU A 79 18.29 -2.87 -3.81
C LEU A 79 17.27 -3.84 -3.22
N ASN A 80 17.59 -5.14 -3.17
CA ASN A 80 16.74 -6.15 -2.54
C ASN A 80 16.57 -5.83 -1.05
N ASP A 81 17.67 -5.57 -0.36
CA ASP A 81 17.66 -5.20 1.05
C ASP A 81 16.86 -3.89 1.26
N PHE A 82 17.12 -2.86 0.44
CA PHE A 82 16.39 -1.60 0.53
C PHE A 82 14.88 -1.77 0.35
N VAL A 83 14.44 -2.49 -0.68
CA VAL A 83 13.02 -2.69 -0.97
C VAL A 83 12.34 -3.51 0.11
N ASN A 84 12.99 -4.57 0.58
CA ASN A 84 12.46 -5.38 1.67
C ASN A 84 12.36 -4.58 2.98
N ASP A 85 13.42 -3.85 3.34
CA ASP A 85 13.46 -3.02 4.54
C ASP A 85 12.45 -1.88 4.46
N TRP A 86 12.28 -1.27 3.28
CA TRP A 86 11.25 -0.26 3.07
C TRP A 86 9.86 -0.83 3.31
N ASN A 87 9.53 -1.95 2.66
CA ASN A 87 8.22 -2.60 2.84
C ASN A 87 8.00 -3.11 4.26
N PHE A 88 9.07 -3.42 5.00
CA PHE A 88 9.00 -3.79 6.42
C PHE A 88 8.74 -2.57 7.33
N ASN A 89 9.37 -1.42 7.04
CA ASN A 89 9.35 -0.24 7.92
C ASN A 89 8.30 0.81 7.52
N CYS A 90 7.74 0.75 6.32
CA CYS A 90 6.87 1.77 5.77
C CYS A 90 5.63 1.15 5.11
N LEU A 91 4.44 1.68 5.46
CA LEU A 91 3.16 1.18 4.93
C LEU A 91 2.92 1.57 3.46
N SER A 92 3.50 2.68 3.00
CA SER A 92 3.38 3.12 1.61
C SER A 92 4.54 4.05 1.22
N PRO A 93 4.84 4.15 -0.09
CA PRO A 93 4.38 3.24 -1.13
C PRO A 93 4.92 1.82 -0.94
N THR A 94 4.26 0.81 -1.52
CA THR A 94 4.86 -0.52 -1.72
C THR A 94 6.05 -0.36 -2.67
N ALA A 95 7.26 -0.63 -2.19
CA ALA A 95 8.45 -0.66 -3.03
C ALA A 95 8.49 -1.97 -3.83
N ILE A 96 8.78 -1.86 -5.12
CA ILE A 96 8.83 -2.98 -6.06
C ILE A 96 10.11 -2.86 -6.89
N LEU A 97 10.85 -3.95 -7.02
CA LEU A 97 11.91 -4.06 -8.01
C LEU A 97 11.35 -4.54 -9.34
N ASP A 98 11.72 -3.79 -10.38
CA ASP A 98 11.41 -4.10 -11.76
C ASP A 98 12.66 -4.41 -12.58
N TYR A 99 12.66 -5.61 -13.17
CA TYR A 99 13.72 -6.16 -14.00
C TYR A 99 13.32 -6.22 -15.48
N SER A 100 12.28 -5.48 -15.88
CA SER A 100 11.75 -5.53 -17.25
C SER A 100 12.73 -4.94 -18.30
N SER A 101 13.68 -4.12 -17.87
CA SER A 101 14.72 -3.56 -18.75
C SER A 101 15.98 -4.44 -18.75
N PRO A 102 16.63 -4.67 -19.90
CA PRO A 102 17.84 -5.48 -19.97
C PRO A 102 19.09 -4.79 -19.41
N ASP A 103 19.09 -3.46 -19.32
CA ASP A 103 20.29 -2.67 -19.02
C ASP A 103 20.21 -1.93 -17.68
N GLU A 104 19.03 -1.87 -17.07
CA GLU A 104 18.78 -1.15 -15.82
C GLU A 104 17.78 -1.90 -14.94
N VAL A 105 17.85 -1.61 -13.65
CA VAL A 105 16.87 -2.02 -12.66
C VAL A 105 16.07 -0.79 -12.27
N THR A 106 14.75 -0.90 -12.17
CA THR A 106 13.91 0.21 -11.69
C THR A 106 13.36 -0.13 -10.32
N VAL A 107 13.42 0.82 -9.40
CA VAL A 107 12.64 0.76 -8.16
C VAL A 107 11.40 1.63 -8.30
N CYS A 108 10.23 1.04 -8.11
CA CYS A 108 8.98 1.76 -8.19
C CYS A 108 8.30 1.77 -6.83
N GLY A 109 7.69 2.89 -6.47
CA GLY A 109 6.76 2.98 -5.37
C GLY A 109 5.33 2.87 -5.90
N ARG A 110 4.50 2.01 -5.32
CA ARG A 110 3.07 1.94 -5.63
C ARG A 110 2.23 2.12 -4.37
N THR A 111 1.37 3.12 -4.35
CA THR A 111 0.29 3.26 -3.36
C THR A 111 -1.04 3.01 -4.04
N THR A 112 -1.88 2.17 -3.43
CA THR A 112 -3.21 1.88 -3.94
C THR A 112 -4.25 2.29 -2.91
N VAL A 113 -5.25 3.06 -3.35
CA VAL A 113 -6.32 3.56 -2.49
C VAL A 113 -7.64 2.97 -2.98
N PRO A 114 -8.31 2.12 -2.19
CA PRO A 114 -9.62 1.62 -2.55
C PRO A 114 -10.63 2.76 -2.57
N LEU A 115 -11.35 2.90 -3.68
CA LEU A 115 -12.47 3.82 -3.82
C LEU A 115 -13.70 3.17 -3.17
N GLN A 116 -13.89 3.47 -1.90
CA GLN A 116 -15.03 2.99 -1.15
C GLN A 116 -16.31 3.75 -1.55
N PRO A 117 -17.49 3.16 -1.32
CA PRO A 117 -18.75 3.90 -1.39
C PRO A 117 -18.67 5.17 -0.53
N GLU A 118 -19.26 6.26 -1.02
CA GLU A 118 -19.38 7.53 -0.30
C GLU A 118 -18.04 8.21 0.04
N LEU A 119 -16.99 7.94 -0.75
CA LEU A 119 -15.67 8.56 -0.57
C LEU A 119 -15.75 10.10 -0.54
N SER A 120 -15.41 10.68 0.60
CA SER A 120 -15.50 12.14 0.83
C SER A 120 -14.33 12.91 0.21
N ASP A 121 -14.49 14.22 0.02
CA ASP A 121 -13.39 15.08 -0.47
C ASP A 121 -12.22 15.10 0.53
N ALA A 122 -12.52 15.04 1.83
CA ALA A 122 -11.50 14.94 2.87
C ALA A 122 -10.72 13.62 2.78
N GLN A 123 -11.39 12.49 2.51
CA GLN A 123 -10.73 11.19 2.32
C GLN A 123 -9.84 11.19 1.07
N LEU A 124 -10.31 11.74 -0.06
CA LEU A 124 -9.48 11.89 -1.27
C LEU A 124 -8.29 12.82 -1.04
N SER A 125 -8.51 13.92 -0.33
CA SER A 125 -7.47 14.87 0.02
C SER A 125 -6.41 14.25 0.92
N GLY A 126 -6.82 13.50 1.95
CA GLY A 126 -5.91 12.77 2.83
C GLY A 126 -5.11 11.72 2.06
N ALA A 127 -5.77 10.96 1.17
CA ALA A 127 -5.11 9.99 0.31
C ALA A 127 -4.06 10.64 -0.61
N LEU A 128 -4.37 11.78 -1.23
CA LEU A 128 -3.43 12.53 -2.06
C LEU A 128 -2.22 13.01 -1.26
N LEU A 129 -2.46 13.68 -0.13
CA LEU A 129 -1.40 14.22 0.73
C LEU A 129 -0.48 13.11 1.21
N SER A 130 -1.02 12.06 1.84
CA SER A 130 -0.24 10.92 2.33
C SER A 130 0.56 10.26 1.19
N SER A 131 -0.03 10.10 0.00
CA SER A 131 0.66 9.44 -1.11
C SER A 131 1.83 10.26 -1.65
N VAL A 132 1.67 11.58 -1.81
CA VAL A 132 2.73 12.48 -2.28
C VAL A 132 3.85 12.56 -1.24
N THR A 133 3.48 12.78 0.02
CA THR A 133 4.41 12.85 1.14
C THR A 133 5.25 11.59 1.28
N ASN A 134 4.61 10.42 1.26
CA ASN A 134 5.30 9.15 1.41
C ASN A 134 6.18 8.84 0.19
N ALA A 135 5.74 9.25 -1.02
CA ALA A 135 6.55 9.17 -2.22
C ALA A 135 7.82 10.04 -2.15
N ASP A 136 7.73 11.25 -1.61
CA ASP A 136 8.91 12.10 -1.38
C ASP A 136 9.90 11.42 -0.43
N THR A 137 9.42 10.91 0.71
CA THR A 137 10.28 10.21 1.68
C THR A 137 10.90 8.96 1.06
N PHE A 138 10.13 8.19 0.29
CA PHE A 138 10.63 7.04 -0.46
C PHE A 138 11.78 7.40 -1.41
N LEU A 139 11.57 8.42 -2.25
CA LEU A 139 12.57 8.90 -3.19
C LEU A 139 13.81 9.46 -2.48
N GLU A 140 13.62 10.17 -1.37
CA GLU A 140 14.72 10.68 -0.54
C GLU A 140 15.56 9.55 0.06
N GLN A 141 14.93 8.55 0.68
CA GLN A 141 15.66 7.41 1.27
C GLN A 141 16.36 6.57 0.20
N LEU A 142 15.72 6.37 -0.95
CA LEU A 142 16.35 5.70 -2.09
C LEU A 142 17.58 6.48 -2.58
N ALA A 143 17.47 7.79 -2.74
CA ALA A 143 18.59 8.62 -3.18
C ALA A 143 19.71 8.73 -2.12
N LEU A 144 19.39 8.71 -0.84
CA LEU A 144 20.39 8.64 0.24
C LEU A 144 21.17 7.32 0.22
N LYS A 145 20.50 6.21 -0.14
CA LYS A 145 21.14 4.90 -0.29
C LYS A 145 22.01 4.82 -1.55
N PHE A 146 21.61 5.48 -2.63
CA PHE A 146 22.30 5.47 -3.94
C PHE A 146 22.66 6.88 -4.44
N PRO A 147 23.53 7.63 -3.72
CA PRO A 147 23.79 9.05 -4.00
C PRO A 147 24.64 9.31 -5.25
N GLU A 148 25.34 8.28 -5.76
CA GLU A 148 26.13 8.42 -7.00
C GLU A 148 25.25 8.39 -8.26
N THR A 149 24.05 7.82 -8.16
CA THR A 149 23.12 7.59 -9.29
C THR A 149 21.86 8.44 -9.19
N LEU A 150 21.44 8.78 -7.97
CA LEU A 150 20.18 9.48 -7.69
C LEU A 150 20.44 10.79 -6.94
N THR A 151 19.51 11.74 -7.09
CA THR A 151 19.56 13.04 -6.41
C THR A 151 18.38 13.18 -5.45
N ALA A 152 18.66 13.51 -4.19
CA ALA A 152 17.64 13.79 -3.19
C ALA A 152 17.26 15.28 -3.15
N THR A 153 16.06 15.59 -2.66
CA THR A 153 15.70 16.91 -2.13
C THR A 153 14.72 16.72 -0.99
N LYS A 154 14.82 17.56 0.03
CA LYS A 154 13.95 17.49 1.20
C LYS A 154 12.60 18.13 0.88
N PRO A 155 11.47 17.42 1.03
CA PRO A 155 10.15 18.03 0.88
C PRO A 155 9.86 18.99 2.04
N ASN A 156 9.05 20.02 1.78
CA ASN A 156 8.50 20.90 2.82
C ASN A 156 6.98 21.02 2.60
N TRP A 157 6.23 20.14 3.25
CA TRP A 157 4.77 20.19 3.30
C TRP A 157 4.34 20.49 4.74
N ASP A 158 3.43 21.44 4.91
CA ASP A 158 2.65 21.60 6.15
C ASP A 158 1.35 20.82 5.94
N ILE A 159 1.19 19.71 6.65
CA ILE A 159 -0.06 18.93 6.66
C ILE A 159 -0.88 19.37 7.87
N ASP A 160 -2.01 20.02 7.62
CA ASP A 160 -3.03 20.27 8.62
C ASP A 160 -4.11 19.17 8.48
N THR A 161 -4.31 18.37 9.52
CA THR A 161 -5.28 17.26 9.53
C THR A 161 -6.27 17.45 10.68
N HIS A 162 -7.57 17.46 10.36
CA HIS A 162 -8.64 17.46 11.36
C HIS A 162 -9.72 16.40 11.05
N GLU A 163 -9.93 15.56 12.07
CA GLU A 163 -11.14 14.85 12.59
C GLU A 163 -11.90 13.91 11.62
N GLU A 164 -12.29 12.67 11.94
CA GLU A 164 -12.69 11.96 13.17
C GLU A 164 -11.80 10.72 13.42
N GLU A 165 -11.33 10.51 14.66
CA GLU A 165 -10.28 9.52 14.96
C GLU A 165 -10.80 8.07 14.93
N LEU A 166 -10.16 7.22 14.11
CA LEU A 166 -10.37 5.77 14.19
C LEU A 166 -9.60 5.25 15.41
N THR A 167 -10.32 4.73 16.41
CA THR A 167 -9.70 4.21 17.64
C THR A 167 -9.58 2.68 17.64
N PRO A 168 -8.61 2.11 18.38
CA PRO A 168 -8.49 0.66 18.57
C PRO A 168 -9.78 0.03 19.15
N GLU A 169 -10.46 0.69 20.08
CA GLU A 169 -11.69 0.18 20.71
C GLU A 169 -12.78 -0.04 19.65
N ARG A 170 -12.93 0.91 18.72
CA ARG A 170 -13.91 0.79 17.63
C ARG A 170 -13.61 -0.40 16.72
N ILE A 171 -12.33 -0.68 16.45
CA ILE A 171 -11.93 -1.85 15.66
C ILE A 171 -12.27 -3.14 16.42
N ALA A 172 -11.93 -3.21 17.71
CA ALA A 172 -12.18 -4.37 18.56
C ALA A 172 -13.68 -4.69 18.68
N GLU A 173 -14.54 -3.69 18.83
CA GLU A 173 -16.00 -3.87 18.84
C GLU A 173 -16.55 -4.38 17.51
N PHE A 174 -15.89 -4.05 16.39
CA PHE A 174 -16.38 -4.37 15.05
C PHE A 174 -15.97 -5.77 14.58
N LEU A 175 -14.81 -6.28 15.00
CA LEU A 175 -14.25 -7.58 14.60
C LEU A 175 -15.20 -8.79 14.83
N PRO A 176 -15.94 -8.89 15.94
CA PRO A 176 -16.94 -9.94 16.13
C PRO A 176 -18.04 -9.92 15.06
N SER A 177 -18.40 -8.75 14.54
CA SER A 177 -19.46 -8.60 13.53
C SER A 177 -19.07 -9.13 12.13
N ILE A 178 -17.80 -9.48 11.93
CA ILE A 178 -17.28 -10.12 10.72
C ILE A 178 -16.79 -11.57 10.99
N GLY A 179 -17.11 -12.13 12.16
CA GLY A 179 -16.84 -13.52 12.51
C GLY A 179 -15.52 -13.76 13.24
N ILE A 180 -14.82 -12.71 13.68
CA ILE A 180 -13.57 -12.83 14.46
C ILE A 180 -13.89 -12.70 15.95
N GLU A 181 -14.13 -13.84 16.60
CA GLU A 181 -14.63 -13.89 17.98
C GLU A 181 -13.52 -13.98 19.03
N LYS A 182 -12.35 -14.53 18.69
CA LYS A 182 -11.23 -14.73 19.62
C LYS A 182 -10.19 -13.63 19.45
N LEU A 183 -10.35 -12.57 20.23
CA LEU A 183 -9.45 -11.42 20.23
C LEU A 183 -8.55 -11.46 21.46
N HIS A 184 -7.29 -11.08 21.27
CA HIS A 184 -6.40 -10.70 22.37
C HIS A 184 -6.12 -9.20 22.25
N LEU A 185 -6.56 -8.46 23.26
CA LEU A 185 -6.34 -7.02 23.35
C LEU A 185 -5.03 -6.77 24.10
N SER A 186 -4.22 -5.85 23.60
CA SER A 186 -3.09 -5.30 24.34
C SER A 186 -3.48 -3.94 24.93
N ASP A 187 -2.90 -3.56 26.07
CA ASP A 187 -3.37 -2.43 26.87
C ASP A 187 -3.28 -1.06 26.14
N GLU A 188 -2.35 -0.88 25.19
CA GLU A 188 -2.19 0.34 24.36
C GLU A 188 -1.74 0.01 22.92
N GLY A 189 -2.02 -1.19 22.42
CA GLY A 189 -1.37 -1.71 21.22
C GLY A 189 -2.30 -2.39 20.23
N PRO A 190 -1.75 -3.22 19.33
CA PRO A 190 -2.54 -3.96 18.35
C PRO A 190 -3.54 -4.92 19.00
N ILE A 191 -4.63 -5.13 18.28
CA ILE A 191 -5.58 -6.23 18.51
C ILE A 191 -5.06 -7.45 17.75
N TYR A 192 -5.05 -8.61 18.40
CA TYR A 192 -4.57 -9.84 17.79
C TYR A 192 -5.68 -10.87 17.57
N ALA A 193 -5.60 -11.58 16.46
CA ALA A 193 -6.47 -12.69 16.13
C ALA A 193 -5.71 -13.80 15.37
N TRP A 194 -6.30 -14.99 15.35
CA TRP A 194 -5.83 -16.11 14.54
C TRP A 194 -6.93 -16.58 13.61
N VAL A 195 -6.59 -16.78 12.34
CA VAL A 195 -7.46 -17.40 11.34
C VAL A 195 -6.63 -18.46 10.63
N ASN A 196 -7.03 -19.73 10.74
CA ASN A 196 -6.17 -20.89 10.42
C ASN A 196 -4.86 -20.80 11.21
N ASP A 197 -3.72 -21.04 10.57
CA ASP A 197 -2.37 -20.88 11.15
C ASP A 197 -1.74 -19.51 10.82
N VAL A 198 -2.56 -18.54 10.41
CA VAL A 198 -2.14 -17.17 10.13
C VAL A 198 -2.44 -16.27 11.31
N PHE A 199 -1.40 -15.58 11.80
CA PHE A 199 -1.52 -14.57 12.85
C PHE A 199 -1.88 -13.22 12.26
N PHE A 200 -2.89 -12.56 12.83
CA PHE A 200 -3.31 -11.22 12.46
C PHE A 200 -3.05 -10.22 13.58
N SER A 201 -2.57 -9.04 13.22
CA SER A 201 -2.59 -7.85 14.08
C SER A 201 -3.27 -6.67 13.41
N PHE A 202 -4.13 -5.97 14.15
CA PHE A 202 -4.88 -4.80 13.71
C PHE A 202 -4.48 -3.60 14.57
N TYR A 203 -4.06 -2.50 13.96
CA TYR A 203 -3.64 -1.31 14.71
C TYR A 203 -3.74 -0.03 13.86
N VAL A 204 -3.77 1.12 14.54
CA VAL A 204 -3.78 2.44 13.92
C VAL A 204 -2.40 3.08 14.12
N GLU A 205 -1.74 3.48 13.04
CA GLU A 205 -0.47 4.23 13.09
C GLU A 205 -0.68 5.75 13.03
N ASN A 206 0.36 6.50 13.39
CA ASN A 206 0.40 7.97 13.36
C ASN A 206 0.02 8.51 11.96
N GLY A 207 -1.03 9.32 11.87
CA GLY A 207 -1.59 9.84 10.60
C GLY A 207 -2.77 9.00 10.08
N PRO A 208 -3.85 8.89 10.87
CA PRO A 208 -4.61 7.68 11.17
C PRO A 208 -4.70 6.70 9.98
N THR A 209 -3.82 5.72 9.99
CA THR A 209 -3.84 4.62 9.02
C THR A 209 -4.15 3.34 9.77
N LEU A 210 -5.27 2.69 9.44
CA LEU A 210 -5.55 1.34 9.89
C LEU A 210 -4.63 0.39 9.13
N ASN A 211 -3.74 -0.30 9.83
CA ASN A 211 -3.01 -1.42 9.24
C ASN A 211 -3.59 -2.75 9.73
N ILE A 212 -3.80 -3.65 8.78
CA ILE A 212 -4.12 -5.05 9.02
C ILE A 212 -2.89 -5.83 8.57
N LYS A 213 -2.29 -6.57 9.48
CA LYS A 213 -1.05 -7.30 9.23
C LYS A 213 -1.27 -8.78 9.40
N GLY A 214 -0.88 -9.55 8.40
CA GLY A 214 -0.77 -11.00 8.44
C GLY A 214 0.67 -11.43 8.66
N HIS A 215 0.83 -12.50 9.43
CA HIS A 215 2.13 -13.10 9.70
C HIS A 215 2.05 -14.61 9.54
N TRP A 216 3.01 -15.16 8.79
CA TRP A 216 3.19 -16.57 8.57
C TRP A 216 4.67 -16.96 8.74
N GLN A 217 4.90 -18.10 9.39
CA GLN A 217 6.22 -18.66 9.66
C GLN A 217 6.39 -19.98 8.87
N PRO A 218 7.12 -19.97 7.74
CA PRO A 218 7.35 -21.14 6.89
C PRO A 218 8.37 -22.16 7.42
N GLU A 219 8.99 -21.94 8.58
CA GLU A 219 10.10 -22.75 9.13
C GLU A 219 11.30 -22.88 8.17
N LEU A 220 11.59 -21.82 7.40
CA LEU A 220 12.70 -21.78 6.45
C LEU A 220 13.95 -21.14 7.06
N PRO A 221 15.16 -21.68 6.80
CA PRO A 221 16.38 -21.09 7.32
C PRO A 221 16.67 -19.70 6.69
N PRO A 222 17.44 -18.81 7.34
CA PRO A 222 17.72 -17.46 6.84
C PRO A 222 18.38 -17.44 5.44
N GLN A 223 18.99 -18.54 5.02
CA GLN A 223 19.59 -18.73 3.69
C GLN A 223 18.56 -18.66 2.56
N ASP A 224 17.29 -18.96 2.84
CA ASP A 224 16.19 -18.86 1.90
C ASP A 224 15.68 -17.42 1.70
N PHE A 225 16.20 -16.44 2.45
CA PHE A 225 15.74 -15.05 2.40
C PHE A 225 15.63 -14.51 0.98
N THR A 226 16.67 -14.64 0.14
CA THR A 226 16.64 -14.13 -1.24
C THR A 226 15.54 -14.78 -2.07
N ARG A 227 15.30 -16.09 -1.90
CA ARG A 227 14.23 -16.80 -2.61
C ARG A 227 12.86 -16.29 -2.18
N VAL A 228 12.63 -16.21 -0.87
CA VAL A 228 11.35 -15.73 -0.32
C VAL A 228 11.11 -14.25 -0.66
N PHE A 229 12.15 -13.41 -0.62
CA PHE A 229 12.08 -12.02 -1.04
C PHE A 229 11.62 -11.89 -2.50
N LEU A 230 12.20 -12.67 -3.42
CA LEU A 230 11.81 -12.61 -4.83
C LEU A 230 10.35 -13.02 -5.04
N ILE A 231 9.88 -14.05 -4.33
CA ILE A 231 8.47 -14.48 -4.34
C ILE A 231 7.57 -13.35 -3.81
N CYS A 232 7.92 -12.72 -2.69
CA CYS A 232 7.19 -11.55 -2.16
C CYS A 232 7.18 -10.37 -3.14
N ASN A 233 8.32 -10.09 -3.80
CA ASN A 233 8.43 -9.03 -4.80
C ASN A 233 7.54 -9.31 -6.02
N ASP A 234 7.51 -10.56 -6.52
CA ASP A 234 6.65 -10.96 -7.63
C ASP A 234 5.17 -10.94 -7.26
N TRP A 235 4.82 -11.33 -6.04
CA TRP A 235 3.48 -11.15 -5.50
C TRP A 235 3.09 -9.66 -5.47
N ASN A 236 3.97 -8.78 -4.97
CA ASN A 236 3.75 -7.34 -4.97
C ASN A 236 3.60 -6.77 -6.39
N ARG A 237 4.31 -7.29 -7.39
CA ARG A 237 4.14 -6.85 -8.79
C ARG A 237 2.72 -7.12 -9.30
N THR A 238 2.15 -8.26 -8.93
CA THR A 238 0.87 -8.78 -9.47
C THR A 238 -0.36 -8.44 -8.61
N HIS A 239 -0.17 -8.10 -7.33
CA HIS A 239 -1.26 -7.78 -6.40
C HIS A 239 -1.18 -6.33 -5.96
N HIS A 240 -2.32 -5.64 -5.89
CA HIS A 240 -2.34 -4.18 -5.77
C HIS A 240 -2.77 -3.65 -4.40
N ALA A 241 -3.37 -4.48 -3.54
CA ALA A 241 -4.02 -4.01 -2.33
C ALA A 241 -3.22 -4.28 -1.03
N GLY A 242 -2.20 -5.13 -1.08
CA GLY A 242 -1.33 -5.42 0.06
C GLY A 242 0.15 -5.33 -0.31
N THR A 243 0.99 -5.37 0.73
CA THR A 243 2.45 -5.35 0.62
C THR A 243 3.01 -6.57 1.33
N ALA A 244 3.59 -7.51 0.57
CA ALA A 244 4.32 -8.66 1.09
C ALA A 244 5.81 -8.35 1.27
N TYR A 245 6.39 -8.84 2.35
CA TYR A 245 7.83 -8.79 2.61
C TYR A 245 8.22 -9.94 3.52
N CYS A 246 9.52 -10.22 3.56
CA CYS A 246 10.05 -11.22 4.48
C CYS A 246 11.02 -10.58 5.46
N SER A 247 11.14 -11.16 6.65
CA SER A 247 12.08 -10.72 7.66
C SER A 247 12.88 -11.95 8.10
N PRO A 248 14.22 -11.92 8.01
CA PRO A 248 15.00 -12.91 8.71
C PRO A 248 14.83 -12.64 10.21
N ASP A 249 14.23 -13.57 10.93
CA ASP A 249 14.36 -13.68 12.39
C ASP A 249 15.68 -14.39 12.72
N GLU A 250 16.06 -14.48 14.00
CA GLU A 250 17.34 -15.06 14.44
C GLU A 250 17.59 -16.47 13.84
N ASP A 251 16.54 -17.26 13.66
CA ASP A 251 16.63 -18.64 13.21
C ASP A 251 15.83 -18.95 11.92
N GLU A 252 14.88 -18.11 11.51
CA GLU A 252 13.94 -18.44 10.44
C GLU A 252 13.49 -17.22 9.61
N VAL A 253 13.14 -17.45 8.34
CA VAL A 253 12.51 -16.43 7.50
C VAL A 253 11.03 -16.36 7.82
N GLN A 254 10.54 -15.17 8.19
CA GLN A 254 9.12 -14.88 8.38
C GLN A 254 8.56 -14.19 7.15
N VAL A 255 7.31 -14.48 6.78
CA VAL A 255 6.56 -13.79 5.72
C VAL A 255 5.47 -12.95 6.36
N LYS A 256 5.39 -11.69 5.94
CA LYS A 256 4.41 -10.72 6.45
C LYS A 256 3.71 -10.05 5.27
N ILE A 257 2.42 -9.79 5.43
CA ILE A 257 1.63 -9.01 4.47
C ILE A 257 0.90 -7.90 5.22
N ASP A 258 1.16 -6.66 4.85
CA ASP A 258 0.44 -5.49 5.36
C ASP A 258 -0.66 -5.05 4.38
N TYR A 259 -1.80 -4.67 4.93
CA TYR A 259 -2.93 -4.07 4.21
C TYR A 259 -3.28 -2.74 4.88
N PRO A 260 -2.72 -1.62 4.40
CA PRO A 260 -2.99 -0.30 4.95
C PRO A 260 -4.28 0.30 4.39
N VAL A 261 -5.02 0.97 5.25
CA VAL A 261 -6.23 1.74 4.91
C VAL A 261 -6.08 3.15 5.44
N ASN A 262 -6.07 4.12 4.54
CA ASN A 262 -6.06 5.53 4.92
C ASN A 262 -7.38 5.87 5.62
N ALA A 263 -7.28 6.26 6.89
CA ALA A 263 -8.40 6.67 7.73
C ALA A 263 -8.19 8.09 8.25
N VAL A 264 -7.44 8.93 7.51
CA VAL A 264 -7.13 10.33 7.89
C VAL A 264 -8.39 11.14 8.17
N ALA A 265 -9.47 10.88 7.42
CA ALA A 265 -10.77 11.52 7.58
C ALA A 265 -11.82 10.58 8.22
N GLY A 266 -11.37 9.57 8.97
CA GLY A 266 -12.20 8.53 9.54
C GLY A 266 -12.75 7.53 8.51
N LEU A 267 -13.48 6.53 9.00
CA LEU A 267 -14.19 5.52 8.22
C LEU A 267 -15.63 5.39 8.73
N SER A 268 -16.61 5.29 7.85
CA SER A 268 -17.97 4.88 8.23
C SER A 268 -18.00 3.38 8.62
N ASP A 269 -19.06 2.91 9.28
CA ASP A 269 -19.18 1.49 9.65
C ASP A 269 -19.18 0.56 8.43
N THR A 270 -19.79 1.00 7.33
CA THR A 270 -19.75 0.28 6.04
C THR A 270 -18.33 0.22 5.50
N GLN A 271 -17.61 1.35 5.53
CA GLN A 271 -16.23 1.46 5.07
C GLN A 271 -15.27 0.60 5.92
N LEU A 272 -15.44 0.61 7.25
CA LEU A 272 -14.67 -0.22 8.18
C LEU A 272 -14.94 -1.71 7.95
N ARG A 273 -16.20 -2.11 7.75
CA ARG A 273 -16.55 -3.50 7.40
C ARG A 273 -15.85 -3.98 6.14
N VAL A 274 -15.91 -3.16 5.08
CA VAL A 274 -15.30 -3.47 3.79
C VAL A 274 -13.77 -3.52 3.92
N ALA A 275 -13.17 -2.57 4.64
CA ALA A 275 -11.74 -2.52 4.90
C ALA A 275 -11.23 -3.78 5.61
N LEU A 276 -11.86 -4.17 6.72
CA LEU A 276 -11.46 -5.37 7.48
C LEU A 276 -11.64 -6.64 6.64
N GLY A 277 -12.78 -6.79 5.97
CA GLY A 277 -13.07 -7.97 5.14
C GLY A 277 -12.10 -8.11 3.96
N LEU A 278 -11.85 -7.02 3.22
CA LEU A 278 -10.92 -7.04 2.09
C LEU A 278 -9.47 -7.22 2.54
N GLY A 279 -9.06 -6.60 3.65
CA GLY A 279 -7.70 -6.76 4.17
C GLY A 279 -7.41 -8.18 4.60
N MET A 280 -8.30 -8.78 5.39
CA MET A 280 -8.16 -10.19 5.79
C MET A 280 -8.16 -11.13 4.59
N LYS A 281 -9.07 -10.92 3.63
CA LYS A 281 -9.10 -11.69 2.39
C LYS A 281 -7.79 -11.57 1.62
N THR A 282 -7.27 -10.36 1.44
CA THR A 282 -6.02 -10.09 0.70
C THR A 282 -4.85 -10.80 1.36
N ILE A 283 -4.76 -10.73 2.69
CA ILE A 283 -3.70 -11.38 3.46
C ILE A 283 -3.77 -12.91 3.35
N LEU A 284 -4.96 -13.50 3.51
CA LEU A 284 -5.12 -14.95 3.42
C LEU A 284 -4.77 -15.47 2.02
N HIS A 285 -5.24 -14.81 0.96
CA HIS A 285 -4.86 -15.18 -0.41
C HIS A 285 -3.36 -14.96 -0.65
N GLY A 286 -2.79 -13.86 -0.17
CA GLY A 286 -1.36 -13.59 -0.36
C GLY A 286 -0.48 -14.61 0.35
N ILE A 287 -0.81 -15.00 1.58
CA ILE A 287 -0.08 -16.06 2.28
C ILE A 287 -0.27 -17.41 1.59
N ASP A 288 -1.48 -17.72 1.10
CA ASP A 288 -1.75 -18.93 0.33
C ASP A 288 -0.88 -19.02 -0.94
N ASP A 289 -0.87 -17.96 -1.75
CA ASP A 289 -0.07 -17.88 -2.98
C ASP A 289 1.42 -18.03 -2.69
N ILE A 290 1.94 -17.22 -1.74
CA ILE A 290 3.36 -17.23 -1.38
C ILE A 290 3.75 -18.59 -0.79
N ALA A 291 2.88 -19.22 0.03
CA ALA A 291 3.17 -20.51 0.63
C ALA A 291 3.19 -21.64 -0.39
N LEU A 292 2.24 -21.66 -1.33
CA LEU A 292 2.23 -22.62 -2.43
C LEU A 292 3.46 -22.49 -3.33
N GLU A 293 3.91 -21.28 -3.61
CA GLU A 293 5.13 -21.06 -4.40
C GLU A 293 6.41 -21.39 -3.61
N THR A 294 6.42 -21.13 -2.31
CA THR A 294 7.60 -21.33 -1.45
C THR A 294 7.80 -22.78 -1.03
N LEU A 295 6.74 -23.47 -0.60
CA LEU A 295 6.76 -24.81 0.02
C LEU A 295 5.94 -25.86 -0.75
N GLY A 296 5.07 -25.45 -1.68
CA GLY A 296 4.11 -26.35 -2.34
C GLY A 296 2.89 -26.71 -1.49
N THR A 297 2.77 -26.14 -0.29
CA THR A 297 1.67 -26.36 0.66
C THR A 297 1.28 -25.05 1.33
N SER A 298 0.03 -24.92 1.75
CA SER A 298 -0.50 -23.68 2.34
C SER A 298 -0.95 -23.86 3.79
N PRO A 299 -0.69 -22.88 4.68
CA PRO A 299 -1.27 -22.81 6.02
C PRO A 299 -2.75 -22.34 5.99
N VAL A 300 -3.24 -21.89 4.83
CA VAL A 300 -4.61 -21.40 4.66
C VAL A 300 -5.48 -22.54 4.16
N TRP A 301 -6.54 -22.82 4.89
CA TRP A 301 -7.60 -23.71 4.46
C TRP A 301 -8.83 -22.91 4.03
N TRP A 302 -9.28 -23.14 2.80
CA TRP A 302 -10.48 -22.55 2.23
C TRP A 302 -11.68 -23.50 2.39
N PRO A 303 -12.84 -23.01 2.87
CA PRO A 303 -14.06 -23.81 2.99
C PRO A 303 -14.72 -24.15 1.63
#